data_AF-A0A167UZY2-F1
#
_entry.id   AF-A0A167UZY2-F1
#
_cell.length_a   1.000
_cell.length_b   1.000
_cell.length_c   1.000
_cell.angle_alpha   90.00
_cell.angle_beta   90.00
_cell.angle_gamma   90.00
#
_symmetry.space_group_name_H-M   'P 1'
#
loop_
_entity.id
_entity.type
_entity.pdbx_description
1 polymer ?
#
loop_
_entity_poly.entity_id
_entity_poly.type
_entity_poly.pdbx_seq_one_letter_code
_entity_poly.pdbx_strand_id
1 'polypeptide(L)'
;MSVTGRLCRPFPASGVAIPQERFDSQLRASLSSTLAKLSRQEVAGAKAKAKKEKKMHDEERDTTDPKMVTIFLTTLLLAHGRPAHCKTITKNTRDEVLYRSSLLPWRRSPTWLLVRVALQLSLSRCPTTATAEDGALYKEFMQYFLADILREAASCEIESDLLFSMYAKLERRLRKHVNHGAVRM
;
A
#
# COMPACT_ATOMS: atom_id res chain seq x y z
N MET A 1 17.26 -11.12 -8.36
CA MET A 1 16.17 -12.10 -8.56
C MET A 1 15.05 -11.41 -9.31
N SER A 2 14.76 -11.77 -10.57
CA SER A 2 13.54 -11.31 -11.25
C SER A 2 12.46 -12.36 -11.04
N VAL A 3 11.34 -11.99 -10.40
CA VAL A 3 10.19 -12.89 -10.29
C VAL A 3 9.41 -12.82 -11.61
N THR A 4 9.08 -13.97 -12.18
CA THR A 4 8.23 -14.04 -13.38
C THR A 4 6.81 -13.63 -13.01
N GLY A 5 6.35 -12.47 -13.50
CA GLY A 5 4.97 -11.99 -13.30
C GLY A 5 4.84 -10.87 -12.25
N ARG A 6 3.62 -10.72 -11.70
CA ARG A 6 3.32 -9.66 -10.72
C ARG A 6 3.46 -10.20 -9.30
N LEU A 7 4.04 -9.41 -8.40
CA LEU A 7 4.12 -9.77 -6.99
C LEU A 7 2.72 -9.63 -6.36
N CYS A 8 2.11 -10.75 -5.99
CA CYS A 8 0.84 -10.78 -5.26
C CYS A 8 1.11 -10.66 -3.76
N ARG A 9 0.58 -9.61 -3.12
CA ARG A 9 0.81 -9.33 -1.71
C ARG A 9 -0.51 -9.30 -0.92
N PRO A 10 -0.63 -10.06 0.17
CA PRO A 10 -1.74 -9.94 1.11
C PRO A 10 -1.58 -8.71 2.01
N PHE A 11 -2.70 -8.06 2.33
CA PHE A 11 -2.78 -6.94 3.27
C PHE A 11 -4.00 -7.07 4.20
N PRO A 12 -3.83 -6.92 5.53
CA PRO A 12 -2.54 -6.87 6.21
C PRO A 12 -1.80 -8.23 6.11
N ALA A 13 -0.47 -8.22 6.25
CA ALA A 13 0.32 -9.45 6.23
C ALA A 13 0.21 -10.24 7.55
N SER A 14 -0.03 -9.55 8.66
CA SER A 14 -0.26 -10.09 10.00
C SER A 14 -1.23 -9.20 10.76
N GLY A 15 -1.86 -9.75 11.79
CA GLY A 15 -2.73 -9.01 12.70
C GLY A 15 -2.51 -9.49 14.14
N VAL A 16 -2.71 -8.58 15.10
CA VAL A 16 -2.63 -8.89 16.53
C VAL A 16 -3.89 -8.36 17.21
N ALA A 17 -4.56 -9.22 17.97
CA ALA A 17 -5.67 -8.85 18.83
C ALA A 17 -5.15 -8.61 20.24
N ILE A 18 -5.38 -7.41 20.77
CA ILE A 18 -5.01 -7.02 22.13
C ILE A 18 -6.30 -6.88 22.94
N PRO A 19 -6.44 -7.59 24.08
CA PRO A 19 -7.57 -7.39 24.99
C PRO A 19 -7.67 -5.94 25.43
N GLN A 20 -8.88 -5.40 25.51
CA GLN A 20 -9.09 -3.98 25.83
C GLN A 20 -8.50 -3.60 27.19
N GLU A 21 -8.54 -4.52 28.16
CA GLU A 21 -8.00 -4.35 29.50
C GLU A 21 -6.47 -4.19 29.49
N ARG A 22 -5.80 -4.81 28.51
CA ARG A 22 -4.34 -4.68 28.31
C ARG A 22 -3.96 -3.46 27.48
N PHE A 23 -4.92 -2.83 26.79
CA PHE A 23 -4.69 -1.63 25.99
C PHE A 23 -4.83 -0.34 26.82
N ASP A 24 -4.11 -0.31 27.96
CA ASP A 24 -4.15 0.76 28.94
C ASP A 24 -3.44 2.06 28.47
N SER A 25 -3.39 3.08 29.33
CA SER A 25 -2.71 4.35 29.02
C SER A 25 -1.20 4.19 28.82
N GLN A 26 -0.56 3.27 29.55
CA GLN A 26 0.88 3.04 29.49
C GLN A 26 1.28 2.40 28.16
N LEU A 27 0.57 1.34 27.74
CA LEU A 27 0.79 0.70 26.44
C LEU A 27 0.50 1.68 25.30
N ARG A 28 -0.57 2.47 25.38
CA ARG A 28 -0.88 3.50 24.36
C ARG A 28 0.23 4.54 24.23
N ALA A 29 0.75 5.06 25.35
CA ALA A 29 1.84 6.02 25.34
C ALA A 29 3.14 5.42 24.78
N SER A 30 3.49 4.20 25.21
CA SER A 30 4.67 3.47 24.72
C SER A 30 4.57 3.17 23.22
N LEU A 31 3.41 2.69 22.76
CA LEU A 31 3.16 2.39 21.36
C LEU A 31 3.21 3.65 20.49
N SER A 32 2.60 4.75 20.93
CA SER A 32 2.64 6.04 20.23
C SER A 32 4.07 6.56 20.10
N SER A 33 4.84 6.56 21.20
CA SER A 33 6.25 6.97 21.20
C SER A 33 7.10 6.08 20.28
N THR A 34 6.86 4.77 20.32
CA THR A 34 7.54 3.80 19.45
C THR A 34 7.25 4.07 17.98
N LEU A 35 5.98 4.24 17.59
CA LEU A 35 5.59 4.56 16.22
C LEU A 35 6.18 5.90 15.74
N ALA A 36 6.18 6.91 16.61
CA ALA A 36 6.76 8.22 16.30
C ALA A 36 8.29 8.20 16.16
N LYS A 37 8.97 7.23 16.78
CA LYS A 37 10.41 6.97 16.57
C LYS A 37 10.62 6.22 15.26
N LEU A 38 9.88 5.13 15.03
CA LEU A 38 9.96 4.32 13.81
C LEU A 38 9.67 5.11 12.53
N SER A 39 8.88 6.19 12.59
CA SER A 39 8.58 7.03 11.44
C SER A 39 9.68 8.02 11.05
N ARG A 40 10.63 8.31 11.95
CA ARG A 40 11.64 9.38 11.77
C ARG A 40 13.07 8.89 11.90
N GLN A 41 13.31 7.88 12.72
CA GLN A 41 14.65 7.43 13.06
C GLN A 41 15.10 6.34 12.09
N GLU A 42 16.25 6.57 11.46
CA GLU A 42 16.90 5.53 10.66
C GLU A 42 17.47 4.43 11.55
N VAL A 43 17.39 3.18 11.08
CA VAL A 43 17.96 2.03 11.78
C VAL A 43 19.23 1.59 11.08
N ALA A 44 20.34 1.61 11.83
CA ALA A 44 21.63 1.17 11.35
C ALA A 44 21.56 -0.27 10.82
N GLY A 45 22.09 -0.49 9.63
CA GLY A 45 22.05 -1.81 8.98
C GLY A 45 20.65 -2.26 8.53
N ALA A 46 19.68 -1.34 8.42
CA ALA A 46 18.43 -1.59 7.72
C ALA A 46 18.49 -1.20 6.23
N LYS A 47 19.47 -0.40 5.82
CA LYS A 47 19.75 -0.14 4.40
C LYS A 47 20.78 -1.15 3.88
N ALA A 48 20.58 -1.63 2.66
CA ALA A 48 21.60 -2.39 1.95
C ALA A 48 22.85 -1.53 1.77
N LYS A 49 24.04 -2.14 1.67
CA LYS A 49 25.29 -1.42 1.40
C LYS A 49 25.81 -1.74 0.02
N ALA A 50 26.29 -0.72 -0.68
CA ALA A 50 26.94 -0.84 -1.97
C ALA A 50 28.38 -0.33 -1.90
N LYS A 51 29.27 -0.99 -2.64
CA LYS A 51 30.68 -0.58 -2.74
C LYS A 51 30.80 0.59 -3.72
N LYS A 52 31.21 1.76 -3.22
CA LYS A 52 31.54 2.96 -4.02
C LYS A 52 32.95 3.40 -3.65
N GLU A 53 33.79 3.70 -4.64
CA GLU A 53 35.17 4.15 -4.43
C GLU A 53 35.96 3.31 -3.39
N LYS A 54 35.82 1.99 -3.48
CA LYS A 54 36.42 0.99 -2.57
C LYS A 54 35.88 0.97 -1.13
N LYS A 55 34.96 1.87 -0.75
CA LYS A 55 34.29 1.91 0.56
C LYS A 55 32.85 1.41 0.47
N MET A 56 32.30 0.94 1.59
CA MET A 56 30.90 0.50 1.68
C MET A 56 30.05 1.67 2.15
N HIS A 57 29.07 2.06 1.33
CA HIS A 57 28.13 3.13 1.62
C HIS A 57 26.71 2.56 1.65
N ASP A 58 25.82 3.21 2.39
CA ASP A 58 24.41 2.86 2.35
C ASP A 58 23.87 3.09 0.92
N GLU A 59 23.12 2.10 0.43
CA GLU A 59 22.53 2.10 -0.88
C GLU A 59 21.16 2.78 -0.81
N GLU A 60 21.17 4.11 -0.94
CA GLU A 60 19.96 4.94 -0.91
C GLU A 60 18.96 4.61 -2.03
N ARG A 61 19.41 3.97 -3.12
CA ARG A 61 18.51 3.58 -4.22
C ARG A 61 17.66 2.36 -3.85
N ASP A 62 18.02 1.61 -2.83
CA ASP A 62 17.28 0.42 -2.40
C ASP A 62 16.31 0.74 -1.24
N THR A 63 15.35 -0.16 -1.03
CA THR A 63 14.34 0.01 0.01
C THR A 63 14.94 -0.34 1.36
N THR A 64 14.61 0.43 2.40
CA THR A 64 14.95 0.06 3.78
C THR A 64 14.25 -1.25 4.16
N ASP A 65 15.00 -2.16 4.76
CA ASP A 65 14.50 -3.43 5.29
C ASP A 65 13.31 -3.17 6.24
N PRO A 66 12.12 -3.72 5.95
CA PRO A 66 10.92 -3.47 6.73
C PRO A 66 10.92 -4.17 8.10
N LYS A 67 11.99 -4.88 8.51
CA LYS A 67 12.11 -5.64 9.77
C LYS A 67 11.64 -4.89 11.01
N MET A 68 11.80 -3.57 11.07
CA MET A 68 11.34 -2.78 12.22
C MET A 68 9.81 -2.79 12.35
N VAL A 69 9.10 -2.86 11.24
CA VAL A 69 7.65 -2.98 11.22
C VAL A 69 7.23 -4.44 11.22
N THR A 70 7.79 -5.27 10.34
CA THR A 70 7.33 -6.65 10.15
C THR A 70 7.71 -7.56 11.31
N ILE A 71 8.87 -7.34 11.93
CA ILE A 71 9.38 -8.14 13.05
C ILE A 71 9.20 -7.38 14.35
N PHE A 72 9.93 -6.28 14.57
CA PHE A 72 9.97 -5.61 15.88
C PHE A 72 8.59 -5.13 16.36
N LEU A 73 7.86 -4.35 15.55
CA LEU A 73 6.54 -3.87 15.94
C LEU A 73 5.54 -5.02 16.13
N THR A 74 5.55 -6.02 15.23
CA THR A 74 4.70 -7.21 15.36
C THR A 74 5.00 -7.97 16.67
N THR A 75 6.27 -8.21 16.99
CA THR A 75 6.69 -8.89 18.23
C THR A 75 6.29 -8.10 19.47
N LEU A 76 6.44 -6.77 19.44
CA LEU A 76 6.00 -5.90 20.53
C LEU A 76 4.49 -6.01 20.74
N LEU A 77 3.68 -5.96 19.68
CA LEU A 77 2.23 -6.11 19.79
C LEU A 77 1.86 -7.51 20.31
N LEU A 78 2.55 -8.56 19.84
CA LEU A 78 2.32 -9.94 20.27
C LEU A 78 2.63 -10.17 21.75
N ALA A 79 3.58 -9.43 22.35
CA ALA A 79 3.85 -9.51 23.79
C ALA A 79 2.62 -9.10 24.64
N HIS A 80 1.74 -8.25 24.10
CA HIS A 80 0.53 -7.77 24.77
C HIS A 80 -0.76 -8.46 24.31
N GLY A 81 -0.70 -9.27 23.27
CA GLY A 81 -1.88 -9.82 22.61
C GLY A 81 -1.67 -11.24 22.07
N ARG A 82 -2.43 -11.57 21.03
CA ARG A 82 -2.34 -12.85 20.31
C ARG A 82 -2.48 -12.65 18.81
N PRO A 83 -1.95 -13.55 17.97
CA PRO A 83 -2.19 -13.50 16.53
C PRO A 83 -3.68 -13.44 16.22
N ALA A 84 -4.06 -12.57 15.29
CA ALA A 84 -5.43 -12.38 14.85
C ALA A 84 -5.56 -12.67 13.35
N HIS A 85 -6.60 -13.41 13.01
CA HIS A 85 -6.99 -13.59 11.62
C HIS A 85 -7.83 -12.39 11.18
N CYS A 86 -7.27 -11.56 10.30
CA CYS A 86 -7.94 -10.38 9.77
C CYS A 86 -8.41 -10.65 8.33
N LYS A 87 -9.57 -10.10 7.96
CA LYS A 87 -9.98 -10.03 6.55
C LYS A 87 -8.85 -9.39 5.74
N THR A 88 -8.35 -10.15 4.78
CA THR A 88 -7.15 -9.82 4.00
C THR A 88 -7.55 -9.55 2.57
N ILE A 89 -6.92 -8.56 1.96
CA ILE A 89 -7.06 -8.26 0.54
C ILE A 89 -5.74 -8.51 -0.18
N THR A 90 -5.81 -8.93 -1.44
CA THR A 90 -4.61 -9.14 -2.26
C THR A 90 -4.44 -7.97 -3.23
N LYS A 91 -3.23 -7.43 -3.31
CA LYS A 91 -2.84 -6.45 -4.35
C LYS A 91 -1.68 -6.97 -5.17
N ASN A 92 -1.81 -6.84 -6.48
CA ASN A 92 -0.72 -7.13 -7.41
C ASN A 92 0.15 -5.89 -7.52
N THR A 93 1.38 -6.00 -7.02
CA THR A 93 2.40 -4.96 -7.10
C THR A 93 3.35 -5.30 -8.25
N ARG A 94 3.72 -4.29 -9.03
CA ARG A 94 4.82 -4.41 -9.97
C ARG A 94 5.99 -3.62 -9.43
N ASP A 95 7.16 -4.26 -9.40
CA ASP A 95 8.41 -3.60 -9.10
C ASP A 95 9.07 -3.17 -10.42
N GLU A 96 8.45 -2.17 -11.06
CA GLU A 96 9.01 -1.53 -12.25
C GLU A 96 9.88 -0.37 -11.78
N VAL A 97 11.19 -0.48 -12.01
CA VAL A 97 12.19 0.52 -11.67
C VAL A 97 12.68 1.13 -12.98
N LEU A 98 12.27 2.37 -13.25
CA LEU A 98 12.78 3.13 -14.39
C LEU A 98 14.01 3.90 -13.91
N TYR A 99 15.16 3.60 -14.50
CA TYR A 99 16.42 4.25 -14.18
C TYR A 99 17.04 4.80 -15.46
N ARG A 100 17.30 6.11 -15.49
CA ARG A 100 18.00 6.78 -16.60
C ARG A 100 18.98 7.80 -16.04
N SER A 101 20.16 7.33 -15.65
CA SER A 101 21.26 8.16 -15.15
C SER A 101 20.84 9.19 -14.09
N SER A 102 19.94 8.82 -13.17
CA SER A 102 19.41 9.66 -12.11
C SER A 102 19.88 9.18 -10.73
N LEU A 103 19.91 10.06 -9.73
CA LEU A 103 20.31 9.69 -8.37
C LEU A 103 19.38 8.62 -7.78
N LEU A 104 18.07 8.84 -7.89
CA LEU A 104 17.03 7.91 -7.47
C LEU A 104 16.30 7.36 -8.68
N PRO A 105 15.98 6.06 -8.71
CA PRO A 105 15.14 5.51 -9.75
C PRO A 105 13.69 5.95 -9.57
N TRP A 106 12.95 6.05 -10.68
CA TRP A 106 11.51 6.23 -10.63
C TRP A 106 10.84 4.91 -10.25
N ARG A 107 10.10 4.93 -9.14
CA ARG A 107 9.33 3.80 -8.60
C ARG A 107 7.87 4.20 -8.44
N ARG A 108 6.98 3.21 -8.40
CA ARG A 108 5.58 3.46 -8.06
C ARG A 108 5.46 3.91 -6.61
N SER A 109 4.62 4.92 -6.35
CA SER A 109 4.43 5.48 -5.00
C SER A 109 3.93 4.41 -4.00
N PRO A 110 4.69 4.12 -2.92
CA PRO A 110 4.23 3.22 -1.86
C PRO A 110 3.07 3.83 -1.07
N THR A 111 3.04 5.16 -0.91
CA THR A 111 1.94 5.89 -0.27
C THR A 111 0.64 5.70 -1.01
N TRP A 112 0.66 5.73 -2.35
CA TRP A 112 -0.54 5.45 -3.14
C TRP A 112 -1.05 4.02 -2.97
N LEU A 113 -0.15 3.04 -2.84
CA LEU A 113 -0.55 1.66 -2.51
C LEU A 113 -1.20 1.60 -1.12
N LEU A 114 -0.61 2.26 -0.12
CA LEU A 114 -1.14 2.33 1.24
C LEU A 114 -2.56 2.92 1.25
N VAL A 115 -2.78 4.07 0.61
CA VAL A 115 -4.10 4.71 0.51
C VAL A 115 -5.13 3.74 -0.10
N ARG A 116 -4.77 3.07 -1.20
CA ARG A 116 -5.66 2.09 -1.87
C ARG A 116 -5.94 0.85 -1.03
N VAL A 117 -5.01 0.42 -0.19
CA VAL A 117 -5.18 -0.72 0.73
C VAL A 117 -6.07 -0.31 1.90
N ALA A 118 -5.76 0.81 2.56
CA ALA A 118 -6.53 1.34 3.67
C ALA A 118 -7.98 1.62 3.28
N LEU A 119 -8.19 2.24 2.12
CA LEU A 119 -9.52 2.52 1.58
C LEU A 119 -10.30 1.23 1.34
N GLN A 120 -9.72 0.23 0.67
CA GLN A 120 -10.42 -1.03 0.42
C GLN A 120 -10.74 -1.79 1.71
N LEU A 121 -9.81 -1.83 2.68
CA LEU A 121 -10.03 -2.47 3.97
C LEU A 121 -11.10 -1.74 4.81
N SER A 122 -11.16 -0.42 4.73
CA SER A 122 -12.16 0.37 5.46
C SER A 122 -13.55 0.16 4.87
N LEU A 123 -13.67 0.23 3.54
CA LEU A 123 -14.94 0.00 2.86
C LEU A 123 -15.44 -1.44 3.03
N SER A 124 -14.54 -2.44 3.04
CA SER A 124 -14.91 -3.85 3.21
C SER A 124 -15.32 -4.24 4.63
N ARG A 125 -15.08 -3.35 5.60
CA ARG A 125 -15.51 -3.48 7.00
C ARG A 125 -16.78 -2.69 7.30
N CYS A 126 -17.32 -1.95 6.33
CA CYS A 126 -18.52 -1.15 6.52
C CYS A 126 -19.76 -2.05 6.59
N PRO A 127 -20.57 -2.01 7.67
CA PRO A 127 -21.72 -2.89 7.84
C PRO A 127 -22.77 -2.78 6.72
N THR A 128 -22.90 -1.60 6.13
CA THR A 128 -23.84 -1.33 5.02
C THR A 128 -23.48 -2.05 3.72
N THR A 129 -22.32 -2.70 3.65
CA THR A 129 -21.85 -3.42 2.45
C THR A 129 -21.97 -4.94 2.56
N ALA A 130 -22.62 -5.45 3.61
CA ALA A 130 -22.70 -6.89 3.89
C ALA A 130 -23.39 -7.72 2.79
N THR A 131 -24.24 -7.09 1.97
CA THR A 131 -24.95 -7.73 0.85
C THR A 131 -24.25 -7.57 -0.50
N ALA A 132 -23.25 -6.69 -0.59
CA ALA A 132 -22.51 -6.42 -1.81
C ALA A 132 -21.36 -7.42 -1.99
N GLU A 133 -20.97 -7.68 -3.24
CA GLU A 133 -19.76 -8.45 -3.51
C GLU A 133 -18.54 -7.82 -2.82
N ASP A 134 -17.64 -8.68 -2.33
CA ASP A 134 -16.44 -8.26 -1.64
C ASP A 134 -15.61 -7.28 -2.50
N GLY A 135 -15.60 -6.02 -2.06
CA GLY A 135 -14.88 -4.93 -2.72
C GLY A 135 -15.60 -4.24 -3.88
N ALA A 136 -16.91 -4.46 -4.09
CA ALA A 136 -17.72 -3.72 -5.07
C ALA A 136 -17.66 -2.21 -4.83
N LEU A 137 -18.00 -1.76 -3.62
CA LEU A 137 -17.97 -0.34 -3.25
C LEU A 137 -16.59 0.30 -3.46
N TYR A 138 -15.51 -0.44 -3.19
CA TYR A 138 -14.16 0.01 -3.47
C TYR A 138 -13.91 0.20 -4.98
N LYS A 139 -14.39 -0.72 -5.81
CA LYS A 139 -14.23 -0.63 -7.27
C LYS A 139 -15.01 0.55 -7.83
N GLU A 140 -16.25 0.75 -7.39
CA GLU A 140 -17.12 1.85 -7.78
C GLU A 140 -16.52 3.20 -7.36
N PHE A 141 -16.14 3.33 -6.09
CA PHE A 141 -15.47 4.54 -5.60
C PHE A 141 -14.21 4.86 -6.42
N MET A 142 -13.38 3.86 -6.70
CA MET A 142 -12.16 4.07 -7.47
C MET A 142 -12.43 4.48 -8.93
N GLN A 143 -13.58 4.10 -9.51
CA GLN A 143 -13.98 4.55 -10.84
C GLN A 143 -14.45 6.00 -10.78
N TYR A 144 -15.34 6.31 -9.85
CA TYR A 144 -15.81 7.67 -9.59
C TYR A 144 -14.65 8.62 -9.34
N PHE A 145 -13.75 8.28 -8.41
CA PHE A 145 -12.58 9.09 -8.07
C PHE A 145 -11.67 9.38 -9.27
N LEU A 146 -11.46 8.39 -10.15
CA LEU A 146 -10.65 8.59 -11.35
C LEU A 146 -11.37 9.42 -12.42
N ALA A 147 -12.69 9.28 -12.53
CA ALA A 147 -13.51 10.12 -13.40
C ALA A 147 -13.52 11.58 -12.93
N ASP A 148 -13.62 11.80 -11.63
CA ASP A 148 -13.58 13.11 -11.00
C ASP A 148 -12.23 13.79 -11.24
N ILE A 149 -11.11 13.09 -10.98
CA ILE A 149 -9.77 13.62 -11.30
C ILE A 149 -9.64 13.94 -12.79
N LEU A 150 -10.16 13.09 -13.68
CA LEU A 150 -10.10 13.36 -15.12
C LEU A 150 -10.92 14.59 -15.51
N ARG A 151 -12.09 14.79 -14.90
CA ARG A 151 -12.92 15.97 -15.13
C ARG A 151 -12.19 17.25 -14.69
N GLU A 152 -11.63 17.25 -13.49
CA GLU A 152 -10.86 18.40 -12.99
C GLU A 152 -9.62 18.64 -13.87
N ALA A 153 -8.89 17.59 -14.25
CA ALA A 153 -7.74 17.68 -15.14
C ALA A 153 -8.08 18.26 -16.51
N ALA A 154 -9.25 17.94 -17.07
CA ALA A 154 -9.71 18.49 -18.33
C ALA A 154 -10.04 20.00 -18.25
N SER A 155 -10.26 20.54 -17.06
CA SER A 155 -10.44 21.98 -16.81
C SER A 155 -9.13 22.72 -16.57
N CYS A 156 -8.01 22.01 -16.45
CA CYS A 156 -6.68 22.55 -16.27
C CYS A 156 -5.87 22.52 -17.58
N GLU A 157 -4.82 23.34 -17.66
CA GLU A 157 -3.85 23.30 -18.76
C GLU A 157 -2.92 22.07 -18.62
N ILE A 158 -3.42 20.89 -18.98
CA ILE A 158 -2.68 19.63 -18.96
C ILE A 158 -2.48 19.12 -20.39
N GLU A 159 -1.31 18.55 -20.66
CA GLU A 159 -0.98 17.94 -21.96
C GLU A 159 -2.00 16.87 -22.39
N SER A 160 -2.42 16.92 -23.66
CA SER A 160 -3.40 16.00 -24.24
C SER A 160 -3.02 14.52 -24.07
N ASP A 161 -1.73 14.18 -24.13
CA ASP A 161 -1.25 12.81 -23.97
C ASP A 161 -1.48 12.27 -22.54
N LEU A 162 -1.37 13.16 -21.54
CA LEU A 162 -1.65 12.81 -20.16
C LEU A 162 -3.15 12.63 -19.94
N LEU A 163 -3.98 13.52 -20.49
CA LEU A 163 -5.45 13.38 -20.46
C LEU A 163 -5.91 12.08 -21.13
N PHE A 164 -5.36 11.75 -22.30
CA PHE A 164 -5.63 10.50 -22.98
C PHE A 164 -5.22 9.28 -22.14
N SER A 165 -4.05 9.34 -21.50
CA SER A 165 -3.57 8.28 -20.62
C SER A 165 -4.48 8.08 -19.40
N MET A 166 -5.01 9.16 -18.82
CA MET A 166 -5.97 9.13 -17.73
C MET A 166 -7.31 8.51 -18.16
N TYR A 167 -7.84 8.98 -19.30
CA TYR A 167 -9.06 8.44 -19.91
C TYR A 167 -8.93 6.94 -20.20
N ALA A 168 -7.87 6.52 -20.89
CA ALA A 168 -7.63 5.11 -21.22
C ALA A 168 -7.53 4.24 -19.95
N LYS A 169 -7.01 4.78 -18.84
CA LYS A 169 -6.92 4.06 -17.55
C LYS A 169 -8.28 3.91 -16.87
N LEU A 170 -9.12 4.94 -16.94
CA LEU A 170 -10.50 4.89 -16.45
C LEU A 170 -11.33 3.90 -17.27
N GLU A 171 -11.28 4.01 -18.59
CA GLU A 171 -12.02 3.18 -19.54
C GLU A 171 -11.67 1.69 -19.35
N ARG A 172 -10.38 1.34 -19.22
CA ARG A 172 -9.95 -0.04 -18.93
C ARG A 172 -10.47 -0.57 -17.60
N ARG A 173 -10.71 0.29 -16.61
CA ARG A 173 -11.29 -0.10 -15.32
C ARG A 173 -12.79 -0.32 -15.42
N LEU A 174 -13.50 0.54 -16.15
CA LEU A 174 -14.93 0.39 -16.43
C LEU A 174 -15.20 -0.92 -17.18
N ARG A 175 -14.44 -1.21 -18.25
CA ARG A 175 -14.57 -2.48 -18.99
C ARG A 175 -14.37 -3.71 -18.11
N LYS A 176 -13.39 -3.67 -17.19
CA LYS A 176 -13.19 -4.76 -16.23
C LYS A 176 -14.38 -4.94 -15.30
N HIS A 177 -15.05 -3.85 -14.92
CA HIS A 177 -16.22 -3.91 -14.05
C HIS A 177 -17.42 -4.54 -14.76
N VAL A 178 -17.73 -4.07 -15.97
CA VAL A 178 -18.82 -4.60 -16.82
C VAL A 178 -18.64 -6.09 -17.09
N ASN A 179 -17.43 -6.53 -17.41
CA ASN A 179 -17.16 -7.94 -17.69
C ASN A 179 -17.29 -8.86 -16.45
N HIS A 180 -17.27 -8.33 -15.23
CA HIS A 180 -17.60 -9.13 -14.04
C HIS A 180 -19.12 -9.22 -13.80
N GLY A 181 -19.90 -8.23 -14.25
CA GLY A 181 -21.36 -8.27 -14.21
C GLY A 181 -21.99 -9.12 -15.32
N ALA A 182 -21.38 -9.15 -16.51
CA ALA A 182 -21.88 -9.91 -17.67
C ALA A 182 -21.65 -11.43 -17.61
N VAL A 183 -20.82 -11.92 -16.68
CA VAL A 183 -20.60 -13.37 -16.43
C VAL A 183 -21.64 -13.92 -15.42
N ARG A 184 -22.62 -13.11 -15.01
CA ARG A 184 -23.68 -13.48 -14.05
C ARG A 184 -25.10 -13.39 -14.64
N MET A 185 -25.24 -13.49 -15.96
CA MET A 185 -26.53 -13.81 -16.61
C MET A 185 -26.46 -15.21 -17.20
#